data_AF-A0A9P0PGN0-F1
#
_entry.id   AF-A0A9P0PGN0-F1
#
_cell.length_a   1.000
_cell.length_b   1.000
_cell.length_c   1.000
_cell.angle_alpha   90.00
_cell.angle_beta   90.00
_cell.angle_gamma   90.00
#
_symmetry.space_group_name_H-M   'P 1'
#
loop_
_entity.id
_entity.type
_entity.pdbx_description
1 polymer ?
#
loop_
_entity_poly.entity_id
_entity_poly.type
_entity_poly.pdbx_seq_one_letter_code
_entity_poly.pdbx_strand_id
1 'polypeptide(L)'
;MVFSSTDLREIKSAITSTFNEKFLNEIAVKVAVLVEKQFEEQLKSHRQAIDTLREQTNILEAENRRLRMFVDHREQLERNHNVRIFGIELTNGEVLDKKIIDLFVNNLKVNIHNDAIKKCRGIANKNANDNPPAVLIQFNCDSVRRQVLKNRNKLRNMEIKIKEDLTKSRLNLFREAISRFAFKNTWVNNGIIFVKVNDIVHTIRSENDLEKVK
;
A
#
# COMPACT_ATOMS: atom_id res chain seq x y z
N MET A 1 -0.13 29.71 83.68
CA MET A 1 -0.02 31.03 83.02
C MET A 1 -1.33 31.27 82.29
N VAL A 2 -2.15 32.19 82.79
CA VAL A 2 -3.42 32.56 82.13
C VAL A 2 -3.15 33.89 81.44
N PHE A 3 -3.19 33.91 80.11
CA PHE A 3 -3.03 35.14 79.33
C PHE A 3 -4.13 36.14 79.71
N SER A 4 -3.77 37.41 79.87
CA SER A 4 -4.75 38.46 80.13
C SER A 4 -5.63 38.69 78.89
N SER A 5 -6.84 39.24 79.08
CA SER A 5 -7.72 39.58 77.95
C SER A 5 -7.09 40.59 76.99
N THR A 6 -6.17 41.42 77.51
CA THR A 6 -5.37 42.36 76.73
C THR A 6 -4.32 41.65 75.88
N ASP A 7 -3.60 40.66 76.45
CA ASP A 7 -2.59 39.86 75.74
C ASP A 7 -3.22 39.10 74.56
N LEU A 8 -4.39 38.50 74.79
CA LEU A 8 -5.15 37.81 73.74
C LEU A 8 -5.60 38.75 72.62
N ARG A 9 -5.89 40.02 72.93
CA ARG A 9 -6.32 41.04 71.96
C ARG A 9 -5.14 41.55 71.13
N GLU A 10 -3.98 41.73 71.74
CA GLU A 10 -2.73 42.10 71.06
C GLU A 10 -2.25 40.98 70.13
N ILE A 11 -2.25 39.73 70.60
CA ILE A 11 -1.90 38.57 69.75
C ILE A 11 -2.86 38.47 68.56
N LYS A 12 -4.17 38.61 68.78
CA LYS A 12 -5.15 38.61 67.69
C LYS A 12 -4.90 39.75 66.70
N SER A 13 -4.62 40.96 67.18
CA SER A 13 -4.29 42.10 66.33
C SER A 13 -3.00 41.87 65.52
N ALA A 14 -1.96 41.33 66.15
CA ALA A 14 -0.70 40.99 65.50
C ALA A 14 -0.90 39.93 64.40
N ILE A 15 -1.68 38.88 64.67
CA ILE A 15 -2.04 37.84 63.69
C ILE A 15 -2.84 38.45 62.53
N THR A 16 -3.89 39.22 62.79
CA THR A 16 -4.71 39.84 61.72
C THR A 16 -3.91 40.85 60.91
N SER A 17 -2.97 41.58 61.52
CA SER A 17 -2.09 42.52 60.81
C SER A 17 -1.05 41.82 59.95
N THR A 18 -0.62 40.61 60.34
CA THR A 18 0.42 39.83 59.65
C THR A 18 -0.17 38.97 58.53
N PHE A 19 -1.28 38.28 58.79
CA PHE A 19 -2.06 37.51 57.81
C PHE A 19 -3.17 38.35 57.19
N ASN A 20 -2.81 39.56 56.77
CA ASN A 20 -3.73 40.46 56.10
C ASN A 20 -3.91 40.07 54.62
N GLU A 21 -4.84 40.73 53.93
CA GLU A 21 -5.08 40.49 52.50
C GLU A 21 -3.83 40.69 51.63
N LYS A 22 -2.93 41.60 52.03
CA LYS A 22 -1.68 41.83 51.29
C LYS A 22 -0.77 40.60 51.33
N PHE A 23 -0.64 39.94 52.48
CA PHE A 23 0.13 38.70 52.61
C PHE A 23 -0.46 37.56 51.77
N LEU A 24 -1.79 37.37 51.82
CA LEU A 24 -2.47 36.36 51.01
C LEU A 24 -2.32 36.63 49.51
N ASN A 25 -2.40 37.90 49.10
CA ASN A 25 -2.17 38.30 47.71
C ASN A 25 -0.73 38.05 47.26
N GLU A 26 0.28 38.32 48.10
CA GLU A 26 1.68 38.01 47.77
C GLU A 26 1.92 36.50 47.58
N ILE A 27 1.29 35.65 48.40
CA ILE A 27 1.35 34.19 48.22
C ILE A 27 0.65 33.79 46.92
N ALA A 28 -0.57 34.29 46.68
CA ALA A 28 -1.34 33.96 45.48
C ALA A 28 -0.58 34.32 44.20
N VAL A 29 0.05 35.51 44.16
CA VAL A 29 0.87 35.95 43.02
C VAL A 29 2.08 35.02 42.83
N LYS A 30 2.81 34.67 43.90
CA LYS A 30 3.97 33.77 43.77
C LYS A 30 3.56 32.37 43.30
N VAL A 31 2.45 31.83 43.80
CA VAL A 31 1.93 30.53 43.37
C VAL A 31 1.50 30.61 41.90
N ALA A 32 0.80 31.66 41.48
CA ALA A 32 0.40 31.85 40.09
C ALA A 32 1.62 31.88 39.14
N VAL A 33 2.66 32.65 39.47
CA VAL A 33 3.91 32.71 38.68
C VAL A 33 4.60 31.35 38.59
N LEU A 34 4.66 30.59 39.67
CA LEU A 34 5.27 29.25 39.66
C LEU A 34 4.47 28.27 38.79
N VAL A 35 3.14 28.32 38.88
CA VAL A 35 2.23 27.47 38.10
C VAL A 35 2.30 27.82 36.61
N GLU A 36 2.28 29.11 36.27
CA GLU A 36 2.46 29.59 34.89
C GLU A 36 3.78 29.10 34.31
N LYS A 37 4.88 29.28 35.04
CA LYS A 37 6.20 28.80 34.61
C LYS A 37 6.23 27.29 34.37
N GLN A 38 5.63 26.50 35.28
CA GLN A 38 5.57 25.05 35.13
C GLN A 38 4.74 24.64 33.90
N PHE A 39 3.61 25.32 33.64
CA PHE A 39 2.81 25.08 32.45
C PHE A 39 3.55 25.47 31.16
N GLU A 40 4.26 26.60 31.14
CA GLU A 40 5.07 27.01 29.99
C GLU A 40 6.16 25.99 29.64
N GLU A 41 6.87 25.50 30.66
CA GLU A 41 7.88 24.46 30.51
C GLU A 41 7.28 23.16 29.97
N GLN A 42 6.14 22.72 30.52
CA GLN A 42 5.44 21.53 30.01
C GLN A 42 4.95 21.71 28.58
N LEU A 43 4.33 22.85 28.24
CA LEU A 43 3.86 23.15 26.90
C LEU A 43 5.00 23.18 25.89
N LYS A 44 6.15 23.75 26.27
CA LYS A 44 7.36 23.73 25.44
C LYS A 44 7.85 22.31 25.19
N SER A 45 7.94 21.49 26.24
CA SER A 45 8.35 20.09 26.14
C SER A 45 7.39 19.27 25.26
N HIS A 46 6.07 19.45 25.44
CA HIS A 46 5.05 18.75 24.65
C HIS A 46 5.10 19.16 23.17
N ARG A 47 5.31 20.45 22.86
CA ARG A 47 5.50 20.92 21.48
C ARG A 47 6.70 20.25 20.82
N GLN A 48 7.84 20.18 21.51
CA GLN A 48 9.04 19.51 21.00
C GLN A 48 8.80 18.01 20.76
N ALA A 49 8.08 17.34 21.65
CA ALA A 49 7.70 15.94 21.47
C ALA A 49 6.79 15.74 20.25
N ILE A 50 5.79 16.61 20.06
CA ILE A 50 4.90 16.57 18.89
C ILE A 50 5.68 16.74 17.59
N ASP A 51 6.61 17.70 17.53
CA ASP A 51 7.41 17.94 16.33
C ASP A 51 8.32 16.76 16.01
N THR A 52 8.95 16.17 17.05
CA THR A 52 9.78 14.97 16.91
C THR A 52 8.96 13.78 16.40
N LEU A 53 7.78 13.55 16.97
CA LEU A 53 6.89 12.46 16.56
C LEU A 53 6.37 12.64 15.13
N ARG A 54 6.08 13.87 14.71
CA ARG A 54 5.71 14.17 13.32
C ARG A 54 6.83 13.82 12.35
N GLU A 55 8.06 14.21 12.67
CA GLU A 55 9.21 13.90 11.84
C GLU A 55 9.44 12.40 11.72
N GLN A 56 9.41 11.67 12.85
CA GLN A 56 9.51 10.22 12.85
C GLN A 56 8.39 9.56 12.04
N THR A 57 7.15 10.06 12.13
CA THR A 57 6.02 9.56 11.35
C THR A 57 6.27 9.74 9.85
N ASN A 58 6.75 10.91 9.42
CA ASN A 58 7.07 11.17 8.02
C ASN A 58 8.15 10.22 7.48
N ILE A 59 9.20 9.99 8.26
CA ILE A 59 10.29 9.07 7.92
C ILE A 59 9.77 7.64 7.79
N LEU A 60 9.01 7.16 8.79
CA LEU A 60 8.44 5.82 8.80
C LEU A 60 7.47 5.60 7.64
N GLU A 61 6.64 6.58 7.30
CA GLU A 61 5.75 6.50 6.15
C GLU A 61 6.53 6.41 4.83
N ALA A 62 7.59 7.20 4.67
CA ALA A 62 8.44 7.14 3.49
C ALA A 62 9.15 5.78 3.36
N GLU A 63 9.66 5.23 4.46
CA GLU A 63 10.28 3.90 4.48
C GLU A 63 9.26 2.80 4.18
N ASN A 64 8.07 2.85 4.79
CA ASN A 64 7.01 1.87 4.56
C ASN A 64 6.57 1.88 3.08
N ARG A 65 6.43 3.07 2.47
CA ARG A 65 6.19 3.19 1.03
C ARG A 65 7.29 2.51 0.21
N ARG A 66 8.56 2.76 0.53
CA ARG A 66 9.70 2.16 -0.16
C ARG A 66 9.73 0.63 -0.04
N LEU A 67 9.48 0.11 1.16
CA LEU A 67 9.44 -1.33 1.42
C LEU A 67 8.30 -2.00 0.65
N ARG A 68 7.10 -1.40 0.63
CA ARG A 68 5.97 -1.91 -0.16
C ARG A 68 6.30 -1.98 -1.65
N MET A 69 6.94 -0.93 -2.19
CA MET A 69 7.39 -0.93 -3.59
C MET A 69 8.43 -2.03 -3.87
N PHE A 70 9.36 -2.25 -2.94
CA PHE A 70 10.39 -3.29 -3.09
C PHE A 70 9.78 -4.69 -3.04
N VAL A 71 8.88 -4.96 -2.09
CA VAL A 71 8.16 -6.24 -1.98
C VAL A 71 7.33 -6.50 -3.24
N ASP A 72 6.56 -5.52 -3.71
CA ASP A 72 5.80 -5.63 -4.96
C ASP A 72 6.70 -5.93 -6.15
N HIS A 73 7.84 -5.24 -6.27
CA HIS A 73 8.78 -5.46 -7.36
C HIS A 73 9.33 -6.88 -7.34
N ARG A 74 9.75 -7.37 -6.17
CA ARG A 74 10.25 -8.73 -5.98
C ARG A 74 9.20 -9.78 -6.31
N GLU A 75 7.98 -9.61 -5.83
CA GLU A 75 6.87 -10.50 -6.15
C GLU A 75 6.57 -10.50 -7.65
N GLN A 76 6.56 -9.32 -8.29
CA GLN A 76 6.33 -9.23 -9.73
C GLN A 76 7.46 -9.90 -10.54
N LEU A 77 8.72 -9.83 -10.10
CA LEU A 77 9.82 -10.55 -10.75
C LEU A 77 9.59 -12.06 -10.74
N GLU A 78 9.07 -12.63 -9.65
CA GLU A 78 8.73 -14.05 -9.60
C GLU A 78 7.53 -14.38 -10.50
N ARG A 79 6.52 -13.49 -10.52
CA ARG A 79 5.33 -13.62 -11.39
C ARG A 79 5.62 -13.36 -12.86
N ASN A 80 6.76 -12.76 -13.20
CA ASN A 80 7.17 -12.58 -14.59
C ASN A 80 7.51 -13.91 -15.28
N HIS A 81 7.49 -15.04 -14.59
CA HIS A 81 7.50 -16.38 -15.19
C HIS A 81 6.11 -16.97 -15.38
N ASN A 82 5.05 -16.22 -15.03
CA ASN A 82 3.70 -16.73 -14.99
C ASN A 82 2.82 -16.11 -16.09
N VAL A 83 1.78 -16.85 -16.47
CA VAL A 83 0.62 -16.32 -17.20
C VAL A 83 -0.67 -16.82 -16.58
N ARG A 84 -1.73 -16.02 -16.76
CA ARG A 84 -3.10 -16.42 -16.43
C ARG A 84 -3.88 -16.67 -17.70
N ILE A 85 -4.55 -17.81 -17.75
CA ILE A 85 -5.39 -18.23 -18.87
C ILE A 85 -6.83 -18.32 -18.37
N PHE A 86 -7.74 -17.69 -19.10
CA PHE A 86 -9.17 -17.64 -18.80
C PHE A 86 -9.94 -18.35 -19.91
N GLY A 87 -11.09 -18.94 -19.58
CA GLY A 87 -11.96 -19.62 -20.55
C GLY A 87 -11.60 -21.10 -20.79
N ILE A 88 -10.88 -21.74 -19.87
CA ILE A 88 -10.57 -23.19 -19.93
C ILE A 88 -11.33 -23.90 -18.84
N GLU A 89 -12.21 -24.82 -19.21
CA GLU A 89 -12.93 -25.66 -18.27
C GLU A 89 -12.00 -26.62 -17.53
N LEU A 90 -12.12 -26.63 -16.20
CA LEU A 90 -11.42 -27.57 -15.33
C LEU A 90 -12.26 -28.85 -15.24
N THR A 91 -11.96 -29.81 -16.09
CA THR A 91 -12.60 -31.14 -16.06
C THR A 91 -11.89 -32.04 -15.05
N ASN A 92 -12.68 -32.76 -14.24
CA ASN A 92 -12.14 -33.74 -13.30
C ASN A 92 -11.51 -34.91 -14.08
N GLY A 93 -10.20 -35.11 -13.93
CA GLY A 93 -9.49 -36.28 -14.46
C GLY A 93 -8.72 -36.06 -15.77
N GLU A 94 -8.89 -34.93 -16.47
CA GLU A 94 -7.98 -34.57 -17.56
C GLU A 94 -6.71 -33.90 -17.02
N VAL A 95 -5.56 -34.28 -17.59
CA VAL A 95 -4.29 -33.63 -17.26
C VAL A 95 -4.32 -32.24 -17.86
N LEU A 96 -4.64 -31.23 -17.04
CA LEU A 96 -4.71 -29.81 -17.42
C LEU A 96 -3.48 -29.40 -18.25
N ASP A 97 -2.29 -29.90 -17.88
CA ASP A 97 -1.03 -29.66 -18.58
C ASP A 97 -1.11 -30.03 -20.07
N LYS A 98 -1.74 -31.16 -20.42
CA LYS A 98 -1.90 -31.59 -21.82
C LYS A 98 -2.77 -30.61 -22.60
N LYS A 99 -3.91 -30.20 -22.05
CA LYS A 99 -4.78 -29.18 -22.68
C LYS A 99 -4.04 -27.86 -22.91
N ILE A 100 -3.23 -27.45 -21.95
CA ILE A 100 -2.44 -26.22 -22.05
C ILE A 100 -1.35 -26.34 -23.10
N ILE A 101 -0.67 -27.47 -23.18
CA ILE A 101 0.33 -27.74 -24.21
C ILE A 101 -0.31 -27.77 -25.59
N ASP A 102 -1.43 -28.47 -25.74
CA ASP A 102 -2.18 -28.51 -26.99
C ASP A 102 -2.63 -27.11 -27.42
N LEU A 103 -3.11 -26.28 -26.48
CA LEU A 103 -3.43 -24.88 -26.75
C LEU A 103 -2.21 -24.09 -27.26
N PHE A 104 -1.05 -24.27 -26.63
CA PHE A 104 0.17 -23.55 -27.01
C PHE A 104 0.70 -24.01 -28.38
N VAL A 105 0.75 -25.32 -28.63
CA VAL A 105 1.27 -25.89 -29.87
C VAL A 105 0.30 -25.65 -31.02
N ASN A 106 -0.98 -25.99 -30.85
CA ASN A 106 -1.96 -25.99 -31.93
C ASN A 106 -2.50 -24.60 -32.23
N ASN A 107 -2.80 -23.79 -31.21
CA ASN A 107 -3.43 -22.47 -31.40
C ASN A 107 -2.41 -21.32 -31.41
N LEU A 108 -1.43 -21.33 -30.51
CA LEU A 108 -0.43 -20.25 -30.47
C LEU A 108 0.75 -20.49 -31.42
N LYS A 109 0.95 -21.72 -31.89
CA LYS A 109 2.13 -22.15 -32.66
C LYS A 109 3.43 -21.89 -31.90
N VAL A 110 3.42 -22.17 -30.60
CA VAL A 110 4.59 -22.08 -29.72
C VAL A 110 5.01 -23.51 -29.40
N ASN A 111 6.22 -23.89 -29.82
CA ASN A 111 6.74 -25.22 -29.52
C ASN A 111 7.11 -25.31 -28.03
N ILE A 112 6.30 -26.05 -27.27
CA ILE A 112 6.44 -26.25 -25.84
C ILE A 112 6.34 -27.73 -25.55
N HIS A 113 7.24 -28.23 -24.71
CA HIS A 113 7.19 -29.56 -24.11
C HIS A 113 6.84 -29.46 -22.62
N ASN A 114 6.47 -30.59 -22.00
CA ASN A 114 6.06 -30.63 -20.59
C ASN A 114 7.11 -30.04 -19.62
N ASP A 115 8.40 -30.21 -19.94
CA ASP A 115 9.53 -29.71 -19.16
C ASP A 115 9.62 -28.16 -19.10
N ALA A 116 8.98 -27.45 -20.03
CA ALA A 116 8.93 -26.00 -20.02
C ALA A 116 7.96 -25.45 -18.96
N ILE A 117 6.98 -26.26 -18.51
CA ILE A 117 5.99 -25.90 -17.51
C ILE A 117 6.48 -26.37 -16.13
N LYS A 118 6.69 -25.41 -15.23
CA LYS A 118 7.07 -25.68 -13.84
C LYS A 118 5.86 -26.07 -12.98
N LYS A 119 4.77 -25.33 -13.15
CA LYS A 119 3.51 -25.51 -12.42
C LYS A 119 2.34 -25.12 -13.31
N CYS A 120 1.28 -25.90 -13.24
CA CYS A 120 -0.01 -25.61 -13.85
C CYS A 120 -1.11 -25.91 -12.83
N ARG A 121 -1.99 -24.95 -12.58
CA ARG A 121 -3.10 -25.14 -11.64
C ARG A 121 -4.26 -24.20 -11.91
N GLY A 122 -5.48 -24.66 -11.66
CA GLY A 122 -6.64 -23.78 -11.55
C GLY A 122 -6.54 -22.90 -10.30
N ILE A 123 -6.90 -21.62 -10.43
CA ILE A 123 -7.07 -20.70 -9.32
C ILE A 123 -8.57 -20.56 -9.07
N ALA A 124 -9.02 -20.93 -7.87
CA ALA A 124 -10.40 -20.77 -7.45
C ALA A 124 -10.93 -19.35 -7.72
N ASN A 125 -12.08 -19.27 -8.38
CA ASN A 125 -12.76 -18.02 -8.59
C ASN A 125 -13.59 -17.71 -7.34
N LYS A 126 -13.35 -16.57 -6.69
CA LYS A 126 -14.15 -16.17 -5.51
C LYS A 126 -15.59 -15.79 -5.88
N ASN A 127 -15.80 -15.43 -7.15
CA ASN A 127 -17.11 -15.10 -7.69
C ASN A 127 -17.49 -16.24 -8.64
N ALA A 128 -18.31 -17.17 -8.15
CA ALA A 128 -18.83 -18.33 -8.87
C ALA A 128 -19.88 -17.95 -9.94
N ASN A 129 -19.61 -16.92 -10.73
CA ASN A 129 -20.37 -16.69 -11.95
C ASN A 129 -19.93 -17.76 -12.97
N ASP A 130 -20.78 -18.06 -13.95
CA ASP A 130 -20.70 -19.13 -14.97
C ASP A 130 -19.38 -19.25 -15.79
N ASN A 131 -18.35 -18.45 -15.48
CA ASN A 131 -17.05 -18.53 -16.10
C ASN A 131 -16.12 -19.51 -15.39
N PRO A 132 -15.40 -20.36 -16.13
CA PRO A 132 -14.45 -21.29 -15.54
C PRO A 132 -13.32 -20.54 -14.81
N PRO A 133 -12.74 -21.14 -13.75
CA PRO A 133 -11.65 -20.52 -13.01
C PRO A 133 -10.42 -20.27 -13.88
N ALA A 134 -9.63 -19.25 -13.54
CA ALA A 134 -8.42 -18.96 -14.29
C ALA A 134 -7.35 -20.02 -14.04
N VAL A 135 -6.65 -20.45 -15.09
CA VAL A 135 -5.48 -21.34 -14.98
C VAL A 135 -4.23 -20.50 -14.84
N LEU A 136 -3.42 -20.80 -13.83
CA LEU A 136 -2.09 -20.22 -13.64
C LEU A 136 -1.03 -21.19 -14.14
N ILE A 137 -0.20 -20.70 -15.05
CA ILE A 137 0.96 -21.41 -15.55
C ILE A 137 2.21 -20.68 -15.09
N GLN A 138 3.16 -21.40 -14.52
CA GLN A 138 4.53 -20.93 -14.28
C GLN A 138 5.47 -21.67 -15.23
N PHE A 139 6.26 -20.93 -15.98
CA PHE A 139 7.27 -21.48 -16.90
C PHE A 139 8.64 -21.58 -16.22
N ASN A 140 9.45 -22.54 -16.66
CA ASN A 140 10.86 -22.63 -16.26
C ASN A 140 11.72 -21.56 -16.94
N CYS A 141 11.33 -21.11 -18.15
CA CYS A 141 12.07 -20.14 -18.92
C CYS A 141 11.20 -18.95 -19.35
N ASP A 142 11.70 -17.73 -19.16
CA ASP A 142 10.98 -16.51 -19.52
C ASP A 142 10.78 -16.36 -21.05
N SER A 143 11.68 -16.93 -21.86
CA SER A 143 11.54 -16.87 -23.32
C SER A 143 10.24 -17.51 -23.82
N VAL A 144 9.86 -18.63 -23.20
CA VAL A 144 8.62 -19.37 -23.50
C VAL A 144 7.41 -18.52 -23.16
N ARG A 145 7.39 -17.91 -21.96
CA ARG A 145 6.36 -16.97 -21.55
C ARG A 145 6.20 -15.82 -22.55
N ARG A 146 7.32 -15.21 -22.97
CA ARG A 146 7.31 -14.11 -23.94
C ARG A 146 6.73 -14.55 -25.29
N GLN A 147 7.04 -15.76 -25.77
CA GLN A 147 6.47 -16.30 -27.01
C GLN A 147 4.95 -16.53 -26.89
N VAL A 148 4.49 -17.10 -25.77
CA VAL A 148 3.06 -17.30 -25.48
C VAL A 148 2.33 -15.95 -25.48
N LEU A 149 2.84 -14.97 -24.75
CA LEU A 149 2.24 -13.64 -24.68
C LEU A 149 2.26 -12.94 -26.04
N LYS A 150 3.35 -13.02 -26.80
CA LYS A 150 3.44 -12.42 -28.14
C LYS A 150 2.38 -13.01 -29.09
N ASN A 151 2.15 -14.32 -29.04
CA ASN A 151 1.24 -15.01 -29.95
C ASN A 151 -0.22 -15.03 -29.49
N ARG A 152 -0.55 -14.55 -28.29
CA ARG A 152 -1.91 -14.60 -27.69
C ARG A 152 -3.02 -14.03 -28.58
N ASN A 153 -2.70 -13.09 -29.48
CA ASN A 153 -3.67 -12.51 -30.41
C ASN A 153 -4.25 -13.52 -31.40
N LYS A 154 -3.59 -14.68 -31.60
CA LYS A 154 -4.13 -15.80 -32.38
C LYS A 154 -5.39 -16.41 -31.76
N LEU A 155 -5.67 -16.14 -30.49
CA LEU A 155 -6.86 -16.59 -29.77
C LEU A 155 -8.03 -15.61 -29.87
N ARG A 156 -7.94 -14.52 -30.66
CA ARG A 156 -8.95 -13.44 -30.68
C ARG A 156 -10.39 -13.91 -30.97
N ASN A 157 -10.53 -14.98 -31.75
CA ASN A 157 -11.83 -15.54 -32.12
C ASN A 157 -12.26 -16.73 -31.21
N MET A 158 -11.49 -17.00 -30.16
CA MET A 158 -11.81 -18.00 -29.15
C MET A 158 -12.25 -17.31 -27.86
N GLU A 159 -12.99 -18.01 -27.02
CA GLU A 159 -13.36 -17.52 -25.68
C GLU A 159 -12.21 -17.59 -24.66
N ILE A 160 -11.00 -17.91 -25.13
CA ILE A 160 -9.79 -18.05 -24.32
C ILE A 160 -9.00 -16.74 -24.30
N LYS A 161 -8.63 -16.26 -23.11
CA LYS A 161 -7.81 -15.06 -22.94
C LYS A 161 -6.56 -15.39 -22.13
N ILE A 162 -5.41 -14.94 -22.63
CA ILE A 162 -4.12 -15.06 -21.91
C ILE A 162 -3.66 -13.67 -21.48
N LYS A 163 -3.34 -13.51 -20.19
CA LYS A 163 -2.86 -12.25 -19.60
C LYS A 163 -1.60 -12.50 -18.77
N GLU A 164 -0.80 -11.45 -18.58
CA GLU A 164 0.28 -11.48 -17.59
C GLU A 164 -0.28 -11.67 -16.16
N ASP A 165 0.47 -12.37 -15.33
CA ASP A 165 0.17 -12.48 -13.90
C ASP A 165 0.74 -11.26 -13.16
N LEU A 166 -0.14 -10.32 -12.83
CA LEU A 166 0.22 -9.11 -12.10
C LEU A 166 -0.01 -9.28 -10.60
N THR A 167 0.81 -8.62 -9.77
CA THR A 167 0.47 -8.36 -8.37
C THR A 167 -0.86 -7.60 -8.27
N LYS A 168 -1.52 -7.67 -7.11
CA LYS A 168 -2.82 -7.01 -6.91
C LYS A 168 -2.72 -5.48 -7.08
N SER A 169 -1.68 -4.88 -6.52
CA SER A 169 -1.31 -3.47 -6.68
C SER A 169 -1.18 -3.08 -8.16
N ARG A 170 -0.39 -3.82 -8.94
CA ARG A 170 -0.21 -3.53 -10.37
C ARG A 170 -1.48 -3.76 -11.18
N LEU A 171 -2.26 -4.79 -10.87
CA LEU A 171 -3.54 -5.03 -11.52
C LEU A 171 -4.52 -3.86 -11.28
N ASN A 172 -4.56 -3.33 -10.06
CA ASN A 172 -5.37 -2.17 -9.73
C ASN A 172 -4.88 -0.92 -10.48
N LEU A 173 -3.58 -0.65 -10.45
CA LEU A 173 -2.96 0.46 -11.16
C LEU A 173 -3.19 0.38 -12.68
N PHE A 174 -3.14 -0.83 -13.25
CA PHE A 174 -3.43 -1.06 -14.67
C PHE A 174 -4.90 -0.77 -15.02
N ARG A 175 -5.84 -1.19 -14.16
CA ARG A 175 -7.27 -0.89 -14.34
C ARG A 175 -7.54 0.60 -14.27
N GLU A 176 -6.87 1.29 -13.34
CA GLU A 176 -6.97 2.74 -13.22
C GLU A 176 -6.40 3.45 -14.45
N ALA A 177 -5.23 3.03 -14.93
CA ALA A 177 -4.64 3.54 -16.16
C ALA A 177 -5.59 3.35 -17.37
N ILE A 178 -6.23 2.18 -17.50
CA ILE A 178 -7.24 1.93 -18.54
C ILE A 178 -8.42 2.90 -18.40
N SER A 179 -8.91 3.12 -17.18
CA SER A 179 -10.03 4.03 -16.91
C SER A 179 -9.72 5.46 -17.36
N ARG A 180 -8.49 5.92 -17.14
CA ARG A 180 -8.04 7.28 -17.48
C ARG A 180 -7.68 7.46 -18.95
N PHE A 181 -6.98 6.50 -19.56
CA PHE A 181 -6.34 6.68 -20.88
C PHE A 181 -6.89 5.78 -21.99
N ALA A 182 -7.90 4.97 -21.68
CA ALA A 182 -8.46 3.91 -22.51
C ALA A 182 -7.54 2.69 -22.72
N PHE A 183 -8.18 1.53 -22.90
CA PHE A 183 -7.49 0.25 -23.08
C PHE A 183 -6.55 0.23 -24.29
N LYS A 184 -6.93 0.88 -25.40
CA LYS A 184 -6.12 0.91 -26.64
C LYS A 184 -4.76 1.60 -26.46
N ASN A 185 -4.64 2.49 -25.48
CA ASN A 185 -3.43 3.25 -25.19
C ASN A 185 -2.67 2.71 -23.97
N THR A 186 -3.16 1.64 -23.34
CA THR A 186 -2.64 1.16 -22.06
C THR A 186 -2.33 -0.33 -22.17
N TRP A 187 -1.07 -0.71 -21.93
CA TRP A 187 -0.66 -2.11 -21.98
C TRP A 187 0.33 -2.45 -20.88
N VAL A 188 0.56 -3.75 -20.71
CA VAL A 188 1.54 -4.28 -19.77
C VAL A 188 2.56 -5.10 -20.53
N ASN A 189 3.82 -4.98 -20.12
CA ASN A 189 4.89 -5.83 -20.59
C ASN A 189 5.87 -6.10 -19.44
N ASN A 190 6.11 -7.39 -19.12
CA ASN A 190 6.98 -7.82 -18.03
C ASN A 190 6.59 -7.20 -16.67
N GLY A 191 5.29 -7.12 -16.41
CA GLY A 191 4.72 -6.51 -15.22
C GLY A 191 4.77 -4.98 -15.19
N ILE A 192 5.40 -4.31 -16.17
CA ILE A 192 5.48 -2.86 -16.25
C ILE A 192 4.27 -2.34 -17.04
N ILE A 193 3.61 -1.32 -16.50
CA ILE A 193 2.45 -0.67 -17.14
C ILE A 193 2.95 0.49 -17.99
N PHE A 194 2.46 0.56 -19.22
CA PHE A 194 2.75 1.61 -20.18
C PHE A 194 1.46 2.28 -20.61
N VAL A 195 1.53 3.60 -20.79
CA VAL A 195 0.44 4.41 -21.31
C VAL A 195 0.98 5.27 -22.44
N LYS A 196 0.24 5.36 -23.56
CA LYS A 196 0.56 6.23 -24.69
C LYS A 196 -0.37 7.43 -24.73
N VAL A 197 0.19 8.64 -24.62
CA VAL A 197 -0.54 9.91 -24.72
C VAL A 197 0.22 10.82 -25.68
N ASN A 198 -0.49 11.43 -26.65
CA ASN A 198 0.11 12.32 -27.65
C ASN A 198 1.37 11.72 -28.33
N ASP A 199 1.28 10.44 -28.70
CA ASP A 199 2.37 9.64 -29.26
C ASP A 199 3.59 9.36 -28.37
N ILE A 200 3.58 9.84 -27.13
CA ILE A 200 4.64 9.59 -26.14
C ILE A 200 4.23 8.43 -25.23
N VAL A 201 5.17 7.51 -24.99
CA VAL A 201 4.97 6.36 -24.10
C VAL A 201 5.53 6.66 -22.71
N HIS A 202 4.65 6.61 -21.71
CA HIS A 202 4.97 6.80 -20.30
C HIS A 202 4.97 5.47 -19.57
N THR A 203 5.90 5.30 -18.64
CA THR A 203 5.92 4.15 -17.72
C THR A 203 5.19 4.53 -16.44
N ILE A 204 4.23 3.71 -16.01
CA ILE A 204 3.47 3.92 -14.78
C ILE A 204 3.90 2.89 -13.73
N ARG A 205 4.47 3.37 -12.62
CA ARG A 205 4.88 2.53 -11.48
C ARG A 205 4.07 2.82 -10.22
N SER A 206 3.38 3.95 -10.18
CA SER A 206 2.59 4.42 -9.05
C SER A 206 1.42 5.29 -9.52
N GLU A 207 0.47 5.56 -8.62
CA GLU A 207 -0.64 6.48 -8.86
C GLU A 207 -0.14 7.90 -9.19
N ASN A 208 0.94 8.37 -8.53
CA ASN A 208 1.57 9.65 -8.82
C ASN A 208 2.09 9.76 -10.27
N ASP A 209 2.49 8.64 -10.88
CA ASP A 209 2.90 8.64 -12.29
C ASP A 209 1.69 8.90 -13.20
N LEU A 210 0.49 8.42 -12.83
CA LEU A 210 -0.74 8.68 -13.59
C LEU A 210 -1.12 10.16 -13.60
N GLU A 211 -0.86 10.88 -12.50
CA GLU A 211 -1.16 12.33 -12.39
C GLU A 211 -0.23 13.20 -13.23
N LYS A 212 0.99 12.71 -13.49
CA LYS A 212 2.01 13.44 -14.26
C LYS A 212 1.82 13.31 -15.78
N VAL A 213 1.05 12.33 -16.24
CA VAL A 213 0.77 12.12 -17.66
C VAL A 213 -0.37 13.04 -18.08
N LYS A 214 -0.09 13.94 -19.03
CA LYS A 214 -1.02 14.92 -19.60
C LYS A 214 -1.32 14.62 -21.06
#